data_AF-A0A8T4B8B2-F1
#
_entry.id   AF-A0A8T4B8B2-F1
#
_cell.length_a   1.000
_cell.length_b   1.000
_cell.length_c   1.000
_cell.angle_alpha   90.00
_cell.angle_beta   90.00
_cell.angle_gamma   90.00
#
_symmetry.space_group_name_H-M   'P 1'
#
loop_
_entity.id
_entity.type
_entity.pdbx_description
1 polymer ?
#
loop_
_entity_poly.entity_id
_entity_poly.type
_entity_poly.pdbx_seq_one_letter_code
_entity_poly.pdbx_strand_id
1 'polypeptide(L)'
;MGKRNWNSIWRYIHLILGLMLVVYHSRIYYYHEEMFGIETLWSPETDMFVSGSFIFLVMWTGLAKWPVYPWYKKRQNRKKREAKALAAEGSPSPDQ
;
A
#
# COMPACT_ATOMS: atom_id res chain seq x y z
N MET A 1 -23.21 7.84 -5.36
CA MET A 1 -21.79 8.16 -5.08
C MET A 1 -20.97 6.87 -5.12
N GLY A 2 -20.01 6.76 -6.03
CA GLY A 2 -19.27 5.51 -6.29
C GLY A 2 -18.59 4.97 -5.02
N LYS A 3 -18.63 3.64 -4.86
CA LYS A 3 -18.02 2.92 -3.72
C LYS A 3 -16.57 3.38 -3.58
N ARG A 4 -16.25 4.18 -2.56
CA ARG A 4 -14.89 4.68 -2.33
C ARG A 4 -13.95 3.48 -2.26
N ASN A 5 -13.04 3.41 -3.22
CA ASN A 5 -12.17 2.26 -3.37
C ASN A 5 -11.03 2.41 -2.37
N TRP A 6 -11.30 2.01 -1.12
CA TRP A 6 -10.37 2.07 0.02
C TRP A 6 -8.99 1.50 -0.35
N ASN A 7 -8.97 0.51 -1.22
CA ASN A 7 -7.74 -0.06 -1.78
C ASN A 7 -6.87 0.96 -2.54
N SER A 8 -7.48 1.81 -3.37
CA SER A 8 -6.78 2.88 -4.10
C SER A 8 -6.29 3.96 -3.15
N ILE A 9 -7.09 4.37 -2.17
CA ILE A 9 -6.71 5.41 -1.21
C ILE A 9 -5.45 5.00 -0.44
N TRP A 10 -5.43 3.78 0.12
CA TRP A 10 -4.24 3.26 0.79
C TRP A 10 -3.03 3.10 -0.13
N ARG A 11 -3.24 2.81 -1.43
CA ARG A 11 -2.15 2.77 -2.40
C ARG A 11 -1.53 4.15 -2.58
N TYR A 12 -2.33 5.19 -2.77
CA TYR A 12 -1.82 6.55 -2.92
C TYR A 12 -1.15 7.06 -1.64
N ILE A 13 -1.71 6.77 -0.46
CA ILE A 13 -1.08 7.09 0.82
C ILE A 13 0.30 6.42 0.93
N HIS A 14 0.39 5.12 0.64
CA HIS A 14 1.68 4.41 0.67
C HIS A 14 2.70 4.99 -0.33
N LEU A 15 2.27 5.32 -1.55
CA LEU A 15 3.14 5.93 -2.55
C LEU A 15 3.67 7.30 -2.10
N ILE A 16 2.81 8.13 -1.51
CA ILE A 16 3.21 9.45 -1.00
C ILE A 16 4.19 9.30 0.16
N LEU A 17 3.92 8.41 1.11
CA LEU A 17 4.82 8.16 2.25
C LEU A 17 6.15 7.53 1.80
N GLY A 18 6.11 6.63 0.82
CA GLY A 18 7.31 6.04 0.21
C GLY A 18 8.15 7.09 -0.52
N LEU A 19 7.51 8.01 -1.24
CA LEU A 19 8.23 9.12 -1.90
C LEU A 19 8.94 10.01 -0.87
N MET A 20 8.31 10.31 0.27
CA MET A 20 8.95 11.06 1.36
C MET A 20 10.19 10.34 1.90
N LEU A 21 10.14 9.00 2.02
CA LEU A 21 11.32 8.21 2.40
C LEU A 21 12.45 8.28 1.38
N VAL A 22 12.12 8.28 0.08
CA VAL A 22 13.10 8.45 -0.99
C VAL A 22 13.79 9.81 -0.87
N VAL A 23 13.03 10.89 -0.63
CA VAL A 23 13.59 12.24 -0.43
C VAL A 23 14.47 12.31 0.83
N TYR A 24 14.04 11.67 1.92
CA TYR A 24 14.83 11.61 3.15
C TYR A 24 16.19 10.92 2.90
N HIS A 25 16.19 9.75 2.26
CA HIS A 25 17.42 9.00 1.95
C HIS A 25 18.27 9.69 0.89
N SER A 26 17.66 10.34 -0.11
CA SER A 26 18.40 11.07 -1.14
C SER A 26 19.16 12.23 -0.53
N ARG A 27 18.60 12.95 0.46
CA ARG A 27 19.33 14.01 1.15
C ARG A 27 20.54 13.47 1.92
N ILE A 28 20.39 12.34 2.61
CA ILE A 28 21.51 11.68 3.32
C ILE A 28 22.61 11.32 2.32
N TYR A 29 22.23 10.72 1.19
CA TYR A 29 23.18 10.36 0.14
C TYR A 29 23.88 11.59 -0.45
N TYR A 30 23.15 12.66 -0.76
CA TYR A 30 23.73 13.90 -1.30
C TYR A 30 24.64 14.61 -0.31
N TYR A 31 24.36 14.56 0.99
CA TYR A 31 25.28 15.05 2.02
C TYR A 31 26.60 14.26 2.01
N HIS A 32 26.55 12.93 1.89
CA HIS A 32 27.76 12.11 1.88
C HIS A 32 28.59 12.22 0.60
N GLU A 33 27.96 12.48 -0.54
CA GLU A 33 28.63 12.64 -1.83
C GLU A 33 28.93 14.12 -2.16
N GLU A 34 28.74 15.03 -1.21
CA GLU A 34 28.93 16.49 -1.36
C GLU A 34 28.20 17.08 -2.59
N MET A 35 27.05 16.48 -2.94
CA MET A 35 26.27 16.87 -4.11
C MET A 35 25.23 17.95 -3.74
N PHE A 36 24.95 18.84 -4.70
CA PHE A 36 23.91 19.88 -4.62
C PHE A 36 24.07 20.89 -3.47
N GLY A 37 25.27 21.04 -2.90
CA GLY A 37 25.53 22.02 -1.83
C GLY A 37 24.84 21.70 -0.51
N ILE A 38 24.56 20.42 -0.25
CA ILE A 38 23.94 19.98 1.00
C ILE A 38 25.02 19.71 2.05
N GLU A 39 25.25 20.69 2.91
CA GLU A 39 26.29 20.63 3.95
C GLU A 39 25.76 20.18 5.32
N THR A 40 24.47 19.86 5.42
CA THR A 40 23.85 19.49 6.70
C THR A 40 22.92 18.29 6.56
N LEU A 41 22.96 17.43 7.59
CA LEU A 41 22.04 16.31 7.76
C LEU A 41 20.68 16.75 8.34
N TRP A 42 19.77 15.80 8.46
CA TRP A 42 18.53 15.96 9.19
C TRP A 42 18.81 16.13 10.69
N SER A 43 17.84 16.71 11.41
CA SER A 43 17.95 16.84 12.87
C SER A 43 17.86 15.46 13.55
N PRO A 44 18.48 15.27 14.73
CA PRO A 44 18.42 13.99 15.45
C PRO A 44 16.99 13.53 15.76
N GLU A 45 16.08 14.49 16.01
CA GLU A 45 14.66 14.19 16.25
C GLU A 45 13.98 13.63 14.99
N THR A 46 14.30 14.19 13.82
CA THR A 46 13.80 13.69 12.54
C THR A 46 14.32 12.28 12.25
N ASP A 47 15.60 12.02 12.48
CA ASP A 47 16.20 10.70 12.26
C ASP A 47 15.56 9.64 13.19
N MET A 48 15.33 9.99 14.45
CA MET A 48 14.66 9.10 15.41
C MET A 48 13.22 8.79 14.98
N PHE A 49 12.47 9.80 14.53
CA PHE A 49 11.11 9.60 14.03
C PHE A 49 11.09 8.73 12.76
N VAL A 50 11.97 9.01 11.80
CA VAL A 50 12.01 8.31 10.52
C VAL A 50 12.45 6.86 10.71
N SER A 51 13.51 6.62 11.49
CA SER A 51 14.02 5.28 11.78
C SER A 51 13.09 4.45 12.67
N GLY A 52 12.51 5.05 13.72
CA GLY A 52 11.70 4.33 14.70
C GLY A 52 10.25 4.10 14.27
N SER A 53 9.63 5.07 13.59
CA SER A 53 8.19 5.04 13.29
C SER A 53 7.89 5.05 11.80
N PHE A 54 8.52 5.95 11.04
CA PHE A 54 8.11 6.20 9.65
C PHE A 54 8.46 5.03 8.72
N ILE A 55 9.67 4.48 8.83
CA ILE A 55 10.08 3.30 8.07
C ILE A 55 9.15 2.12 8.39
N PHE A 56 8.84 1.90 9.67
CA PHE A 56 7.94 0.82 10.07
C PHE A 56 6.52 1.00 9.49
N LEU A 57 5.97 2.21 9.50
CA LEU A 57 4.67 2.52 8.91
C LEU A 57 4.63 2.27 7.39
N VAL A 58 5.65 2.72 6.66
CA VAL A 58 5.72 2.50 5.21
C VAL A 58 5.94 1.03 4.89
N MET A 59 6.83 0.37 5.62
CA MET A 59 7.09 -1.05 5.47
C MET A 59 5.83 -1.87 5.77
N TRP A 60 5.12 -1.58 6.86
CA TRP A 60 3.85 -2.23 7.21
C TRP A 60 2.77 -2.04 6.15
N THR A 61 2.58 -0.80 5.66
CA THR A 61 1.57 -0.51 4.62
C THR A 61 1.90 -1.13 3.26
N GLY A 62 3.18 -1.40 2.97
CA GLY A 62 3.65 -2.12 1.78
C GLY A 62 3.57 -3.65 1.92
N LEU A 63 4.26 -4.22 2.91
CA LEU A 63 4.41 -5.67 3.12
C LEU A 63 3.14 -6.36 3.63
N ALA A 64 2.29 -5.71 4.44
CA ALA A 64 1.05 -6.36 4.86
C ALA A 64 0.06 -6.51 3.70
N LYS A 65 0.22 -5.70 2.64
CA LYS A 65 -0.71 -5.66 1.50
C LYS A 65 -0.25 -6.54 0.35
N TRP A 66 1.02 -6.53 -0.03
CA TRP A 66 1.49 -7.19 -1.26
C TRP A 66 1.41 -8.73 -1.29
N PRO A 67 1.89 -9.50 -0.30
CA PRO A 67 1.69 -10.95 -0.24
C PRO A 67 0.25 -11.36 0.08
N VAL A 68 -0.49 -10.56 0.87
CA VAL A 68 -1.85 -10.91 1.32
C VAL A 68 -2.89 -10.60 0.24
N TYR A 69 -2.67 -9.57 -0.59
CA TYR A 69 -3.67 -9.10 -1.56
C TYR A 69 -4.01 -10.11 -2.67
N PRO A 70 -3.04 -10.82 -3.30
CA PRO A 70 -3.34 -11.87 -4.27
C PRO A 70 -4.20 -12.98 -3.66
N TRP A 71 -3.88 -13.39 -2.43
CA TRP A 71 -4.62 -14.43 -1.72
C TRP A 71 -6.02 -13.97 -1.31
N TYR A 72 -6.14 -12.76 -0.78
CA TYR A 72 -7.41 -12.12 -0.46
C TYR A 72 -8.32 -12.01 -1.68
N LYS A 73 -7.78 -11.52 -2.81
CA LYS A 73 -8.54 -11.35 -4.07
C LYS A 73 -8.94 -12.70 -4.67
N LYS A 74 -8.06 -13.71 -4.61
CA LYS A 74 -8.37 -15.08 -5.04
C LYS A 74 -9.52 -15.67 -4.22
N ARG A 75 -9.50 -15.48 -2.90
CA ARG A 75 -10.56 -15.96 -1.98
C ARG A 75 -11.89 -15.24 -2.21
N GLN A 76 -11.86 -13.92 -2.47
CA GLN A 76 -13.06 -13.14 -2.75
C GLN A 76 -13.69 -13.50 -4.10
N ASN A 77 -12.88 -13.72 -5.14
CA ASN A 77 -13.37 -14.15 -6.45
C ASN A 77 -13.98 -15.55 -6.41
N ARG A 78 -13.44 -16.46 -5.58
CA ARG A 78 -14.02 -17.79 -5.38
C ARG A 78 -15.45 -17.70 -4.81
N LYS A 79 -15.62 -16.93 -3.73
CA LYS A 79 -16.95 -16.68 -3.12
C LYS A 79 -17.95 -16.07 -4.12
N LYS A 80 -17.49 -15.16 -4.99
CA LYS A 80 -18.35 -14.57 -6.03
C LYS A 80 -18.76 -15.57 -7.11
N ARG A 81 -17.90 -16.54 -7.45
CA ARG A 81 -18.23 -17.61 -8.40
C ARG A 81 -19.21 -18.60 -7.79
N GLU A 82 -19.00 -19.00 -6.53
CA GLU A 82 -19.91 -19.85 -5.77
C GLU A 82 -21.30 -19.21 -5.64
N ALA A 83 -21.38 -17.91 -5.30
CA ALA A 83 -22.65 -17.20 -5.24
C ALA A 83 -23.37 -17.09 -6.59
N LYS A 84 -22.63 -16.96 -7.70
CA LYS A 84 -23.22 -16.98 -9.05
C LYS A 84 -23.72 -18.37 -9.44
N ALA A 85 -23.01 -19.43 -9.05
CA ALA A 85 -23.44 -20.80 -9.30
C ALA A 85 -24.71 -21.14 -8.52
N LEU A 86 -24.75 -20.79 -7.23
CA LEU A 86 -25.93 -20.95 -6.37
C LEU A 86 -27.14 -20.15 -6.88
N ALA A 87 -26.92 -18.94 -7.41
CA ALA A 87 -27.99 -18.14 -8.00
C ALA A 87 -28.51 -18.72 -9.32
N ALA A 88 -27.67 -19.44 -10.07
CA ALA A 88 -28.06 -20.11 -11.31
C ALA A 88 -28.76 -21.46 -11.06
N GLU A 89 -28.41 -22.17 -9.98
CA GLU A 89 -29.08 -23.41 -9.55
C GLU A 89 -30.42 -23.14 -8.85
N GLY A 90 -30.58 -21.98 -8.20
CA GLY A 90 -31.80 -21.59 -7.48
C GLY A 90 -32.90 -20.94 -8.34
N SER A 91 -32.63 -20.63 -9.63
CA SER A 91 -33.64 -20.17 -10.57
C SER A 91 -34.22 -21.36 -11.33
N PRO A 92 -35.50 -21.73 -11.13
CA PRO A 92 -36.13 -22.74 -11.98
C PRO A 92 -36.15 -22.24 -13.42
N SER A 93 -35.90 -23.13 -14.38
CA SER A 93 -36.07 -22.84 -15.81
C SER A 93 -37.48 -22.27 -16.03
N PRO A 94 -37.68 -21.25 -16.88
CA PRO A 94 -39.00 -20.70 -17.19
C PRO A 94 -39.95 -21.68 -17.91
N ASP A 95 -39.56 -22.94 -18.05
CA ASP A 95 -40.14 -23.94 -18.94
C ASP A 95 -40.65 -25.20 -18.20
N GLN A 96 -40.90 -25.09 -16.89
CA GLN A 96 -41.62 -26.09 -16.07
C GLN A 96 -43.00 -25.58 -15.68
#